data_AF-A0A0S4XQ11-F1
#
_entry.id   AF-A0A0S4XQ11-F1
#
_cell.length_a   1.000
_cell.length_b   1.000
_cell.length_c   1.000
_cell.angle_alpha   90.00
_cell.angle_beta   90.00
_cell.angle_gamma   90.00
#
_symmetry.space_group_name_H-M   'P 1'
#
loop_
_entity.id
_entity.type
_entity.pdbx_description
1 polymer ?
#
loop_
_entity_poly.entity_id
_entity_poly.type
_entity_poly.pdbx_seq_one_letter_code
_entity_poly.pdbx_strand_id
1 'polypeptide(L)'
;MKRFKLAYIVLFLAVVVFTGCSSKSAGEVYDKSAQYWYQKIGDSIGNGDLDKADNYFISLKSEHPKSPLVESATMIIAHAHMDKEEYLLANYFFDEYTKKFGGFANSEYVEFMKIKASFLGIQRYYRDQKLIIDTIANAQSYIDAHPNSQYVPLVQSILIRLKMGQYLLNENVASLYDRTGKSEAAKIYRQKNSVSPINIEDIGKSDESMFDFIIN
;
A
#
# COMPACT_ATOMS: atom_id res chain seq x y z
N MET A 1 -13.86 44.35 -47.78
CA MET A 1 -13.64 42.90 -47.50
C MET A 1 -12.83 42.59 -46.23
N LYS A 2 -11.87 43.42 -45.77
CA LYS A 2 -11.08 43.14 -44.55
C LYS A 2 -11.87 43.26 -43.22
N ARG A 3 -12.84 44.19 -43.13
CA ARG A 3 -13.67 44.37 -41.92
C ARG A 3 -14.65 43.22 -41.63
N PHE A 4 -15.17 42.58 -42.69
CA PHE A 4 -16.02 41.40 -42.55
C PHE A 4 -15.22 40.17 -42.04
N LYS A 5 -13.98 39.97 -42.51
CA LYS A 5 -13.11 38.88 -42.01
C LYS A 5 -12.75 39.06 -40.53
N LEU A 6 -12.53 40.30 -40.08
CA LEU A 6 -12.28 40.60 -38.67
C LEU A 6 -13.51 40.31 -37.80
N ALA A 7 -14.72 40.60 -38.29
CA ALA A 7 -15.96 40.30 -37.58
C ALA A 7 -16.17 38.78 -37.39
N TYR A 8 -15.85 37.95 -38.39
CA TYR A 8 -15.93 36.49 -38.25
C TYR A 8 -14.88 35.92 -37.29
N ILE A 9 -13.68 36.52 -37.23
CA ILE A 9 -12.63 36.11 -36.27
C ILE A 9 -13.04 36.47 -34.84
N VAL A 10 -13.61 37.66 -34.62
CA VAL A 10 -14.12 38.08 -33.30
C VAL A 10 -15.32 37.22 -32.87
N LEU A 11 -16.20 36.85 -33.80
CA LEU A 11 -17.34 35.97 -33.53
C LEU A 11 -16.89 34.54 -33.19
N PHE A 12 -15.88 34.00 -33.88
CA PHE A 12 -15.30 32.69 -33.57
C PHE A 12 -14.58 32.69 -32.21
N LEU A 13 -13.84 33.76 -31.89
CA LEU A 13 -13.19 33.92 -30.59
C LEU A 13 -14.22 34.04 -29.45
N ALA A 14 -15.35 34.72 -29.68
CA ALA A 14 -16.42 34.82 -28.69
C ALA A 14 -17.07 33.46 -28.40
N VAL A 15 -17.28 32.61 -29.42
CA VAL A 15 -17.84 31.26 -29.21
C VAL A 15 -16.89 30.37 -28.39
N VAL A 16 -15.57 30.45 -28.63
CA VAL A 16 -14.58 29.67 -27.87
C VAL A 16 -14.51 30.09 -26.39
N VAL A 17 -14.70 31.38 -26.09
CA VAL A 17 -14.72 31.90 -24.72
C VAL A 17 -15.97 31.45 -23.95
N PHE A 18 -17.12 31.26 -24.63
CA PHE A 18 -18.35 30.77 -23.99
C PHE A 18 -18.44 29.25 -23.85
N THR A 19 -17.60 28.46 -24.54
CA THR A 19 -17.47 27.01 -24.34
C THR A 19 -16.55 26.61 -23.18
N GLY A 20 -15.92 27.59 -22.51
CA GLY A 20 -14.99 27.38 -21.38
C GLY A 20 -15.66 27.21 -20.01
N CYS A 21 -16.99 27.04 -19.93
CA CYS A 21 -17.66 26.72 -18.68
C CYS A 21 -17.66 25.20 -18.45
N SER A 22 -16.57 24.67 -17.92
CA SER A 22 -16.66 23.46 -17.10
C SER A 22 -17.44 23.85 -15.85
N SER A 23 -18.76 23.72 -15.89
CA SER A 23 -19.57 23.80 -14.69
C SER A 23 -19.14 22.63 -13.80
N LYS A 24 -18.30 22.91 -12.80
CA LYS A 24 -18.10 22.05 -11.64
C LYS A 24 -19.45 21.99 -10.91
N SER A 25 -20.33 21.14 -11.43
CA SER A 25 -21.71 21.01 -11.00
C SER A 25 -21.77 20.05 -9.83
N ALA A 26 -21.48 20.60 -8.65
CA ALA A 26 -22.08 20.27 -7.38
C ALA A 26 -21.28 21.06 -6.34
N GLY A 27 -21.92 22.05 -5.71
CA GLY A 27 -21.36 22.66 -4.51
C GLY A 27 -20.99 21.55 -3.52
N GLU A 28 -19.89 21.72 -2.81
CA GLU A 28 -19.45 20.79 -1.77
C GLU A 28 -20.66 20.46 -0.90
N VAL A 29 -21.09 19.21 -0.99
CA VAL A 29 -22.29 18.74 -0.32
C VAL A 29 -21.88 18.59 1.14
N TYR A 30 -22.49 19.36 2.03
CA TYR A 30 -22.25 19.28 3.46
C TYR A 30 -23.54 18.89 4.18
N ASP A 31 -23.42 18.51 5.45
CA ASP A 31 -24.53 18.25 6.35
C ASP A 31 -25.45 17.13 5.83
N LYS A 32 -24.83 15.97 5.56
CA LYS A 32 -25.54 14.76 5.14
C LYS A 32 -25.48 13.71 6.23
N SER A 33 -26.40 12.75 6.19
CA SER A 33 -26.41 11.68 7.17
C SER A 33 -25.16 10.79 7.02
N ALA A 34 -24.75 10.15 8.12
CA ALA A 34 -23.66 9.17 8.08
C ALA A 34 -23.91 8.07 7.03
N GLN A 35 -25.17 7.63 6.89
CA GLN A 35 -25.56 6.64 5.89
C GLN A 35 -25.35 7.12 4.46
N TYR A 36 -25.67 8.39 4.17
CA TYR A 36 -25.45 8.97 2.86
C TYR A 36 -23.95 8.95 2.50
N TRP A 37 -23.09 9.39 3.42
CA TRP A 37 -21.65 9.37 3.19
C TRP A 37 -21.12 7.96 3.00
N TYR A 38 -21.57 7.02 3.83
CA TYR A 38 -21.20 5.62 3.72
C TYR A 38 -21.58 5.01 2.36
N GLN A 39 -22.79 5.29 1.86
CA GLN A 39 -23.21 4.87 0.53
C GLN A 39 -22.34 5.49 -0.57
N LYS A 40 -21.98 6.77 -0.45
CA LYS A 40 -21.11 7.43 -1.42
C LYS A 40 -19.68 6.89 -1.44
N ILE A 41 -19.15 6.47 -0.29
CA ILE A 41 -17.87 5.75 -0.22
C ILE A 41 -17.98 4.45 -1.03
N GLY A 42 -19.02 3.64 -0.76
CA GLY A 42 -19.25 2.38 -1.49
C GLY A 42 -19.44 2.56 -2.99
N ASP A 43 -20.26 3.54 -3.40
CA ASP A 43 -20.48 3.91 -4.80
C ASP A 43 -19.14 4.26 -5.49
N SER A 44 -18.32 5.10 -4.85
CA SER A 44 -17.03 5.53 -5.41
C SER A 44 -16.02 4.38 -5.53
N ILE A 45 -15.93 3.53 -4.50
CA ILE A 45 -15.10 2.32 -4.54
C ILE A 45 -15.56 1.38 -5.65
N GLY A 46 -16.86 1.14 -5.79
CA GLY A 46 -17.42 0.30 -6.86
C GLY A 46 -17.14 0.84 -8.27
N ASN A 47 -17.00 2.16 -8.40
CA ASN A 47 -16.59 2.82 -9.64
C ASN A 47 -15.06 2.92 -9.82
N GLY A 48 -14.27 2.46 -8.83
CA GLY A 48 -12.82 2.51 -8.84
C GLY A 48 -12.21 3.89 -8.59
N ASP A 49 -13.01 4.86 -8.12
CA ASP A 49 -12.60 6.24 -7.83
C ASP A 49 -12.27 6.39 -6.33
N LEU A 50 -11.06 5.97 -5.94
CA LEU A 50 -10.64 5.99 -4.53
C LEU A 50 -10.44 7.41 -4.00
N ASP A 51 -9.98 8.35 -4.83
CA ASP A 51 -9.86 9.76 -4.44
C ASP A 51 -11.21 10.33 -3.97
N LYS A 52 -12.31 10.03 -4.68
CA LYS A 52 -13.65 10.43 -4.22
C LYS A 52 -14.08 9.67 -2.98
N ALA A 53 -13.77 8.38 -2.88
CA ALA A 53 -14.09 7.59 -1.69
C ALA A 53 -13.43 8.17 -0.44
N ASP A 54 -12.15 8.54 -0.53
CA ASP A 54 -11.38 9.16 0.56
C ASP A 54 -11.96 10.51 0.97
N ASN A 55 -12.34 11.34 0.00
CA ASN A 55 -13.00 12.61 0.29
C ASN A 55 -14.34 12.40 1.04
N TYR A 56 -15.16 11.45 0.61
CA TYR A 56 -16.42 11.13 1.30
C TYR A 56 -16.18 10.51 2.68
N PHE A 57 -15.09 9.78 2.86
CA PHE A 57 -14.69 9.26 4.16
C PHE A 57 -14.24 10.35 5.14
N ILE A 58 -13.51 11.35 4.65
CA ILE A 58 -13.18 12.54 5.43
C ILE A 58 -14.47 13.25 5.88
N SER A 59 -15.45 13.44 4.99
CA SER A 59 -16.76 14.00 5.34
C SER A 59 -17.48 13.16 6.40
N LEU A 60 -17.52 11.83 6.24
CA LEU A 60 -18.13 10.92 7.21
C LEU A 60 -17.48 11.06 8.60
N LYS A 61 -16.15 11.07 8.66
CA LYS A 61 -15.39 11.20 9.91
C LYS A 61 -15.56 12.56 10.56
N SER A 62 -15.62 13.62 9.76
CA SER A 62 -15.71 14.98 10.28
C SER A 62 -17.11 15.31 10.80
N GLU A 63 -18.16 14.90 10.06
CA GLU A 63 -19.55 15.20 10.44
C GLU A 63 -20.09 14.20 11.46
N HIS A 64 -19.70 12.92 11.37
CA HIS A 64 -20.25 11.83 12.19
C HIS A 64 -19.17 10.97 12.86
N PRO A 65 -18.23 11.54 13.63
CA PRO A 65 -17.05 10.81 14.16
C PRO A 65 -17.37 9.62 15.06
N LYS A 66 -18.56 9.63 15.69
CA LYS A 66 -19.08 8.60 16.61
C LYS A 66 -20.00 7.58 15.93
N SER A 67 -20.27 7.72 14.63
CA SER A 67 -21.12 6.78 13.92
C SER A 67 -20.44 5.40 13.87
N PRO A 68 -21.18 4.30 14.10
CA PRO A 68 -20.63 2.94 13.92
C PRO A 68 -20.21 2.68 12.47
N LEU A 69 -20.75 3.43 11.50
CA LEU A 69 -20.36 3.33 10.10
C LEU A 69 -18.90 3.72 9.85
N VAL A 70 -18.30 4.55 10.71
CA VAL A 70 -16.90 4.95 10.54
C VAL A 70 -15.98 3.73 10.62
N GLU A 71 -16.23 2.82 11.57
CA GLU A 71 -15.44 1.60 11.72
C GLU A 71 -15.47 0.74 10.45
N SER A 72 -16.68 0.45 9.96
CA SER A 72 -16.86 -0.35 8.76
C SER A 72 -16.30 0.34 7.50
N ALA A 73 -16.42 1.67 7.41
CA ALA A 73 -15.89 2.45 6.29
C ALA A 73 -14.36 2.43 6.27
N THR A 74 -13.70 2.57 7.44
CA THR A 74 -12.23 2.48 7.54
C THR A 74 -11.73 1.14 7.00
N MET A 75 -12.39 0.03 7.39
CA MET A 75 -12.01 -1.31 6.93
C MET A 75 -12.20 -1.46 5.41
N ILE A 76 -13.34 -1.03 4.88
CA ILE A 76 -13.64 -1.13 3.44
C ILE A 76 -12.66 -0.30 2.60
N ILE A 77 -12.31 0.91 3.05
CA ILE A 77 -11.32 1.75 2.36
C ILE A 77 -9.93 1.13 2.40
N ALA A 78 -9.50 0.61 3.56
CA ALA A 78 -8.23 -0.10 3.66
C ALA A 78 -8.14 -1.25 2.63
N HIS A 79 -9.21 -2.03 2.48
CA HIS A 79 -9.31 -3.07 1.46
C HIS A 79 -9.34 -2.53 0.04
N ALA A 80 -10.06 -1.44 -0.22
CA ALA A 80 -10.11 -0.84 -1.54
C ALA A 80 -8.72 -0.37 -2.01
N HIS A 81 -7.91 0.22 -1.12
CA HIS A 81 -6.51 0.56 -1.41
C HIS A 81 -5.63 -0.69 -1.58
N MET A 82 -5.87 -1.78 -0.83
CA MET A 82 -5.18 -3.05 -1.07
C MET A 82 -5.44 -3.57 -2.49
N ASP A 83 -6.69 -3.53 -2.92
CA ASP A 83 -7.12 -4.03 -4.24
C ASP A 83 -6.59 -3.17 -5.39
N LYS A 84 -6.25 -1.90 -5.12
CA LYS A 84 -5.56 -0.99 -6.04
C LYS A 84 -4.04 -1.00 -5.91
N GLU A 85 -3.48 -1.91 -5.10
CA GLU A 85 -2.04 -2.01 -4.83
C GLU A 85 -1.43 -0.75 -4.18
N GLU A 86 -2.28 0.09 -3.58
CA GLU A 86 -1.89 1.29 -2.85
C GLU A 86 -1.56 0.92 -1.39
N TYR A 87 -0.60 0.01 -1.23
CA TYR A 87 -0.31 -0.68 0.03
C TYR A 87 0.07 0.24 1.20
N LEU A 88 0.67 1.40 0.91
CA LEU A 88 0.98 2.40 1.92
C LEU A 88 -0.30 3.04 2.50
N LEU A 89 -1.26 3.38 1.64
CA LEU A 89 -2.55 3.92 2.04
C LEU A 89 -3.40 2.85 2.74
N ALA A 90 -3.41 1.63 2.22
CA ALA A 90 -4.04 0.50 2.90
C ALA A 90 -3.52 0.33 4.34
N ASN A 91 -2.19 0.31 4.51
CA ASN A 91 -1.56 0.23 5.83
C ASN A 91 -1.96 1.39 6.74
N TYR A 92 -2.03 2.62 6.21
CA TYR A 92 -2.49 3.77 6.96
C TYR A 92 -3.90 3.57 7.52
N PHE A 93 -4.85 3.11 6.69
CA PHE A 93 -6.23 2.88 7.15
C PHE A 93 -6.36 1.68 8.09
N PHE A 94 -5.61 0.60 7.90
CA PHE A 94 -5.55 -0.49 8.87
C PHE A 94 -4.99 -0.03 10.23
N ASP A 95 -3.96 0.82 10.22
CA ASP A 95 -3.42 1.39 11.44
C ASP A 95 -4.40 2.34 12.14
N GLU A 96 -5.13 3.14 11.36
CA GLU A 96 -6.23 3.96 11.89
C GLU A 96 -7.31 3.07 12.53
N TYR A 97 -7.67 1.97 11.88
CA TYR A 97 -8.64 1.01 12.41
C TYR A 97 -8.19 0.46 13.76
N THR A 98 -6.96 -0.06 13.87
CA THR A 98 -6.42 -0.59 15.12
C THR A 98 -6.42 0.47 16.23
N LYS A 99 -5.97 1.70 15.93
CA LYS A 99 -5.88 2.78 16.92
C LYS A 99 -7.24 3.23 17.46
N LYS A 100 -8.27 3.23 16.61
CA LYS A 100 -9.58 3.80 16.94
C LYS A 100 -10.60 2.75 17.39
N PHE A 101 -10.54 1.55 16.82
CA PHE A 101 -11.57 0.51 16.96
C PHE A 101 -11.02 -0.84 17.42
N GLY A 102 -9.70 -0.99 17.61
CA GLY A 102 -9.03 -2.25 17.92
C GLY A 102 -9.49 -2.90 19.22
N GLY A 103 -10.60 -3.63 19.16
CA GLY A 103 -10.99 -4.66 20.13
C GLY A 103 -10.46 -6.03 19.72
N PHE A 104 -10.50 -6.99 20.65
CA PHE A 104 -9.95 -8.34 20.46
C PHE A 104 -10.50 -9.11 19.25
N ALA A 105 -11.73 -8.82 18.79
CA ALA A 105 -12.40 -9.63 17.78
C ALA A 105 -11.73 -9.57 16.38
N ASN A 106 -11.17 -8.41 16.00
CA ASN A 106 -10.59 -8.20 14.66
C ASN A 106 -9.09 -7.86 14.68
N SER A 107 -8.47 -7.76 15.85
CA SER A 107 -7.06 -7.33 15.98
C SER A 107 -6.09 -8.23 15.21
N GLU A 108 -6.25 -9.55 15.35
CA GLU A 108 -5.41 -10.53 14.65
C GLU A 108 -5.50 -10.40 13.12
N TYR A 109 -6.71 -10.17 12.61
CA TYR A 109 -6.92 -10.01 11.18
C TYR A 109 -6.28 -8.73 10.65
N VAL A 110 -6.46 -7.62 11.35
CA VAL A 110 -5.93 -6.31 10.93
C VAL A 110 -4.40 -6.29 11.02
N GLU A 111 -3.82 -6.89 12.05
CA GLU A 111 -2.36 -7.04 12.15
C GLU A 111 -1.80 -7.89 11.00
N PHE A 112 -2.46 -9.01 10.67
CA PHE A 112 -2.13 -9.80 9.49
C PHE A 112 -2.20 -8.97 8.21
N MET A 113 -3.29 -8.19 8.02
CA MET A 113 -3.46 -7.35 6.83
C MET A 113 -2.38 -6.27 6.72
N LYS A 114 -1.92 -5.70 7.84
CA LYS A 114 -0.78 -4.76 7.85
C LYS A 114 0.53 -5.41 7.42
N ILE A 115 0.80 -6.64 7.89
CA ILE A 115 1.98 -7.42 7.47
C ILE A 115 1.88 -7.72 5.97
N LYS A 116 0.71 -8.15 5.50
CA LYS A 116 0.45 -8.46 4.09
C LYS A 116 0.64 -7.22 3.20
N ALA A 117 0.06 -6.08 3.57
CA ALA A 117 0.22 -4.81 2.86
C ALA A 117 1.69 -4.40 2.79
N SER A 118 2.41 -4.49 3.91
CA SER A 118 3.83 -4.14 3.97
C SER A 118 4.68 -5.05 3.09
N PHE A 119 4.38 -6.35 3.06
CA PHE A 119 5.04 -7.32 2.19
C PHE A 119 4.81 -7.00 0.71
N LEU A 120 3.55 -6.79 0.29
CA LEU A 120 3.21 -6.49 -1.10
C LEU A 120 3.70 -5.09 -1.54
N GLY A 121 3.86 -4.17 -0.59
CA GLY A 121 4.43 -2.85 -0.82
C GLY A 121 5.94 -2.83 -1.11
N ILE A 122 6.64 -3.95 -0.96
CA ILE A 122 8.06 -4.05 -1.31
C ILE A 122 8.19 -4.11 -2.83
N GLN A 123 8.77 -3.06 -3.41
CA GLN A 123 8.94 -2.95 -4.86
C GLN A 123 10.37 -3.29 -5.26
N ARG A 124 11.36 -2.87 -4.45
CA ARG A 124 12.78 -3.09 -4.73
C ARG A 124 13.53 -3.44 -3.46
N TYR A 125 13.90 -4.70 -3.32
CA TYR A 125 14.59 -5.23 -2.13
C TYR A 125 15.82 -4.43 -1.70
N TYR A 126 16.62 -3.93 -2.66
CA TYR A 126 17.82 -3.15 -2.36
C TYR A 126 17.52 -1.75 -1.81
N ARG A 127 16.36 -1.16 -2.12
CA ARG A 127 15.94 0.17 -1.63
C ARG A 127 15.06 0.07 -0.39
N ASP A 128 14.20 -0.93 -0.35
CA ASP A 128 13.14 -1.05 0.64
C ASP A 128 13.57 -1.84 1.88
N GLN A 129 14.88 -1.84 2.19
CA GLN A 129 15.48 -2.63 3.28
C GLN A 129 14.83 -2.35 4.64
N LYS A 130 14.48 -1.08 4.90
CA LYS A 130 13.76 -0.72 6.14
C LYS A 130 12.38 -1.39 6.20
N LEU A 131 11.60 -1.30 5.12
CA LEU A 131 10.28 -1.93 5.05
C LEU A 131 10.39 -3.44 5.24
N ILE A 132 11.40 -4.09 4.65
CA ILE A 132 11.67 -5.52 4.84
C ILE A 132 11.98 -5.85 6.31
N ILE A 133 12.93 -5.14 6.93
CA ILE A 133 13.35 -5.38 8.32
C ILE A 133 12.16 -5.18 9.28
N ASP A 134 11.42 -4.10 9.10
CA ASP A 134 10.24 -3.80 9.92
C ASP A 134 9.15 -4.88 9.71
N THR A 135 8.93 -5.33 8.48
CA THR A 135 7.93 -6.38 8.18
C THR A 135 8.34 -7.74 8.76
N ILE A 136 9.63 -8.10 8.73
CA ILE A 136 10.14 -9.30 9.40
C ILE A 136 9.87 -9.24 10.91
N ALA A 137 10.17 -8.11 11.55
CA ALA A 137 9.96 -7.94 12.98
C ALA A 137 8.47 -8.00 13.37
N ASN A 138 7.61 -7.37 12.56
CA ASN A 138 6.15 -7.41 12.75
C ASN A 138 5.60 -8.82 12.56
N ALA A 139 6.06 -9.55 11.54
CA ALA A 139 5.64 -10.93 11.28
C ALA A 139 6.05 -11.88 12.42
N GLN A 140 7.26 -11.74 12.96
CA GLN A 140 7.70 -12.53 14.11
C GLN A 140 6.84 -12.22 15.35
N SER A 141 6.65 -10.93 15.65
CA SER A 141 5.83 -10.49 16.79
C SER A 141 4.40 -11.02 16.70
N TYR A 142 3.83 -11.05 15.49
CA TYR A 142 2.50 -11.61 15.24
C TYR A 142 2.41 -13.11 15.54
N ILE A 143 3.39 -13.89 15.05
CA ILE A 143 3.43 -15.34 15.28
C ILE A 143 3.59 -15.64 16.78
N ASP A 144 4.42 -14.87 17.47
CA ASP A 144 4.68 -15.04 18.89
C ASP A 144 3.45 -14.64 19.75
N ALA A 145 2.74 -13.57 19.35
CA ALA A 145 1.55 -13.09 20.04
C ALA A 145 0.31 -13.96 19.78
N HIS A 146 0.15 -14.49 18.57
CA HIS A 146 -1.06 -15.20 18.13
C HIS A 146 -0.75 -16.59 17.56
N PRO A 147 -0.11 -17.50 18.32
CA PRO A 147 0.39 -18.77 17.80
C PRO A 147 -0.69 -19.70 17.24
N ASN A 148 -1.95 -19.53 17.68
CA ASN A 148 -3.10 -20.32 17.23
C ASN A 148 -3.96 -19.61 16.18
N SER A 149 -3.54 -18.44 15.68
CA SER A 149 -4.33 -17.71 14.69
C SER A 149 -4.38 -18.46 13.36
N GLN A 150 -5.54 -18.43 12.71
CA GLN A 150 -5.72 -19.00 11.38
C GLN A 150 -4.79 -18.38 10.31
N TYR A 151 -4.27 -17.17 10.55
CA TYR A 151 -3.39 -16.47 9.61
C TYR A 151 -1.90 -16.79 9.82
N VAL A 152 -1.51 -17.49 10.90
CA VAL A 152 -0.11 -17.84 11.19
C VAL A 152 0.59 -18.50 10.00
N PRO A 153 0.01 -19.50 9.29
CA PRO A 153 0.67 -20.11 8.14
C PRO A 153 0.98 -19.11 7.01
N LEU A 154 0.11 -18.12 6.80
CA LEU A 154 0.30 -17.07 5.80
C LEU A 154 1.42 -16.12 6.23
N VAL A 155 1.43 -15.70 7.49
CA VAL A 155 2.47 -14.83 8.05
C VAL A 155 3.84 -15.51 8.06
N GLN A 156 3.89 -16.80 8.38
CA GLN A 156 5.12 -17.61 8.29
C GLN A 156 5.64 -17.67 6.86
N SER A 157 4.76 -17.84 5.87
CA SER A 157 5.14 -17.84 4.46
C SER A 157 5.75 -16.50 4.03
N ILE A 158 5.15 -15.38 4.45
CA ILE A 158 5.70 -14.03 4.24
C ILE A 158 7.07 -13.90 4.91
N LEU A 159 7.18 -14.30 6.18
CA LEU A 159 8.42 -14.21 6.96
C LEU A 159 9.57 -14.97 6.30
N ILE A 160 9.32 -16.19 5.82
CA ILE A 160 10.32 -17.01 5.14
C ILE A 160 10.76 -16.34 3.84
N ARG A 161 9.82 -15.84 3.01
CA ARG A 161 10.14 -15.11 1.77
C ARG A 161 10.99 -13.87 2.01
N LEU A 162 10.67 -13.09 3.05
CA LEU A 162 11.45 -11.91 3.42
C LEU A 162 12.86 -12.28 3.90
N LYS A 163 13.00 -13.32 4.72
CA LYS A 163 14.30 -13.81 5.18
C LYS A 163 15.16 -14.35 4.03
N MET A 164 14.57 -15.10 3.09
CA MET A 164 15.26 -15.54 1.86
C MET A 164 15.77 -14.34 1.04
N GLY A 165 14.91 -13.34 0.80
CA GLY A 165 15.32 -12.17 0.04
C GLY A 165 16.39 -11.32 0.75
N GLN A 166 16.34 -11.23 2.09
CA GLN A 166 17.40 -10.57 2.87
C GLN A 166 18.73 -11.34 2.78
N TYR A 167 18.69 -12.67 2.82
CA TYR A 167 19.86 -13.53 2.63
C TYR A 167 20.52 -13.28 1.28
N LEU A 168 19.72 -13.32 0.19
CA LEU A 168 20.18 -13.08 -1.17
C LEU A 168 20.74 -11.67 -1.35
N LEU A 169 20.09 -10.66 -0.75
CA LEU A 169 20.58 -9.28 -0.79
C LEU A 169 21.99 -9.19 -0.16
N ASN A 170 22.20 -9.80 1.00
CA ASN A 170 23.50 -9.82 1.66
C ASN A 170 24.58 -10.52 0.81
N GLU A 171 24.26 -11.67 0.19
CA GLU A 171 25.20 -12.35 -0.71
C GLU A 171 25.52 -11.52 -1.95
N ASN A 172 24.53 -10.85 -2.54
CA ASN A 172 24.73 -9.96 -3.70
C ASN A 172 25.64 -8.77 -3.35
N VAL A 173 25.44 -8.17 -2.17
CA VAL A 173 26.30 -7.09 -1.70
C VAL A 173 27.72 -7.61 -1.42
N ALA A 174 27.86 -8.79 -0.80
CA ALA A 174 29.16 -9.41 -0.59
C ALA A 174 29.89 -9.70 -1.91
N SER A 175 29.19 -10.24 -2.91
CA SER A 175 29.73 -10.50 -4.25
C SER A 175 30.20 -9.22 -4.95
N LEU A 176 29.44 -8.13 -4.82
CA LEU A 176 29.86 -6.81 -5.34
C LEU A 176 31.16 -6.33 -4.66
N TYR A 177 31.30 -6.51 -3.35
CA TYR A 177 32.53 -6.15 -2.64
C TYR A 177 33.72 -7.00 -3.09
N ASP A 178 33.55 -8.31 -3.28
CA ASP A 178 34.62 -9.17 -3.81
C ASP A 178 35.08 -8.72 -5.20
N ARG A 179 34.13 -8.44 -6.10
CA ARG A 179 34.43 -7.95 -7.47
C ARG A 179 35.13 -6.59 -7.49
N THR A 180 35.00 -5.81 -6.43
CA THR A 180 35.64 -4.49 -6.29
C THR A 180 36.89 -4.53 -5.41
N GLY A 181 37.40 -5.73 -5.06
CA GLY A 181 38.64 -5.91 -4.31
C GLY A 181 38.52 -5.62 -2.81
N LYS A 182 37.29 -5.59 -2.25
CA LYS A 182 36.99 -5.24 -0.85
C LYS A 182 36.59 -6.47 -0.03
N SER A 183 37.46 -7.47 0.06
CA SER A 183 37.17 -8.78 0.69
C SER A 183 36.70 -8.71 2.14
N GLU A 184 37.23 -7.78 2.95
CA GLU A 184 36.80 -7.64 4.34
C GLU A 184 35.35 -7.15 4.46
N ALA A 185 34.92 -6.24 3.57
CA ALA A 185 33.52 -5.81 3.51
C ALA A 185 32.61 -6.96 3.06
N ALA A 186 33.06 -7.79 2.12
CA ALA A 186 32.31 -8.97 1.69
C ALA A 186 32.08 -9.96 2.85
N LYS A 187 33.11 -10.22 3.67
CA LYS A 187 32.99 -11.08 4.87
C LYS A 187 31.94 -10.57 5.85
N ILE A 188 31.88 -9.27 6.10
CA ILE A 188 30.88 -8.66 7.00
C ILE A 188 29.45 -8.97 6.52
N TYR A 189 29.19 -8.86 5.22
CA TYR A 189 27.85 -9.15 4.68
C TYR A 189 27.50 -10.63 4.71
N ARG A 190 28.45 -11.53 4.40
CA ARG A 190 28.23 -12.98 4.57
C ARG A 190 28.02 -13.38 6.02
N GLN A 191 28.69 -12.72 6.96
CA GLN A 191 28.48 -12.96 8.39
C GLN A 191 27.06 -12.58 8.83
N LYS A 192 26.40 -11.59 8.20
CA LYS A 192 24.98 -11.32 8.49
C LYS A 192 24.08 -12.51 8.17
N ASN A 193 24.49 -13.35 7.22
CA ASN A 193 23.77 -14.56 6.85
C ASN A 193 24.07 -15.74 7.78
N SER A 194 25.13 -15.70 8.61
CA SER A 194 25.50 -16.85 9.46
C SER A 194 24.50 -17.15 10.57
N VAL A 195 23.66 -16.17 10.91
CA VAL A 195 22.57 -16.33 11.90
C VAL A 195 21.23 -16.66 11.24
N SER A 196 21.18 -16.74 9.90
CA SER A 196 19.99 -17.12 9.16
C SER A 196 19.69 -18.60 9.40
N PRO A 197 18.44 -18.98 9.72
CA PRO A 197 18.03 -20.39 9.72
C PRO A 197 17.88 -20.96 8.30
N ILE A 198 18.03 -20.12 7.27
CA ILE A 198 17.92 -20.45 5.85
C ILE A 198 19.32 -20.44 5.22
N ASN A 199 19.64 -21.48 4.46
CA ASN A 199 20.86 -21.58 3.65
C ASN A 199 20.58 -21.33 2.17
N ILE A 200 21.63 -21.08 1.39
CA ILE A 200 21.50 -20.84 -0.05
C ILE A 200 20.93 -22.06 -0.79
N GLU A 201 21.19 -23.27 -0.30
CA GLU A 201 20.65 -24.51 -0.85
C GLU A 201 19.14 -24.66 -0.67
N ASP A 202 18.58 -24.00 0.35
CA ASP A 202 17.14 -23.98 0.62
C ASP A 202 16.39 -23.03 -0.33
N ILE A 203 17.12 -22.12 -0.98
CA ILE A 203 16.58 -21.14 -1.92
C ILE A 203 16.67 -21.75 -3.32
N GLY A 204 15.53 -22.25 -3.83
CA GLY A 204 15.45 -22.82 -5.17
C GLY A 204 16.04 -21.89 -6.22
N LYS A 205 16.82 -22.45 -7.16
CA LYS A 205 17.30 -21.70 -8.33
C LYS A 205 16.10 -21.38 -9.21
N SER A 206 15.74 -20.10 -9.35
CA SER A 206 14.81 -19.69 -10.40
C SER A 206 15.46 -19.90 -11.76
N ASP A 207 14.71 -20.44 -12.72
CA ASP A 207 15.14 -20.55 -14.12
C ASP A 207 15.23 -19.16 -14.80
N GLU A 208 14.62 -18.15 -14.19
CA GLU A 208 14.83 -16.74 -14.52
C GLU A 208 15.94 -16.13 -13.66
N SER A 209 16.52 -15.03 -14.14
CA SER A 209 17.53 -14.26 -13.41
C SER A 209 17.11 -14.08 -11.95
N MET A 210 18.04 -14.13 -10.99
CA MET A 210 17.74 -13.92 -9.55
C MET A 210 16.92 -12.64 -9.28
N PHE A 211 16.98 -11.68 -10.20
CA PHE A 211 16.17 -10.45 -10.21
C PHE A 211 14.67 -10.69 -10.49
N ASP A 212 14.31 -11.66 -11.32
CA ASP A 212 12.93 -11.93 -11.72
C ASP A 212 12.16 -12.68 -10.62
N PHE A 213 12.82 -13.57 -9.86
CA PHE A 213 12.24 -14.23 -8.68
C PHE A 213 11.87 -13.25 -7.54
N ILE A 214 12.53 -12.09 -7.52
CA ILE A 214 12.37 -11.07 -6.47
C ILE A 214 11.30 -10.03 -6.87
N ILE A 215 10.95 -9.94 -8.16
CA ILE A 215 10.11 -8.86 -8.72
C ILE A 215 8.74 -9.37 -9.19
N ASN A 216 8.57 -10.65 -9.51
CA ASN A 216 7.28 -11.26 -9.88
C ASN A 216 6.60 -12.03 -8.74
#